data_AF-A0A521ABN8-F1
#
_entry.id   AF-A0A521ABN8-F1
#
_cell.length_a   1.000
_cell.length_b   1.000
_cell.length_c   1.000
_cell.angle_alpha   90.00
_cell.angle_beta   90.00
_cell.angle_gamma   90.00
#
_symmetry.space_group_name_H-M   'P 1'
#
loop_
_entity.id
_entity.type
_entity.pdbx_description
1 polymer ?
#
loop_
_entity_poly.entity_id
_entity_poly.type
_entity_poly.pdbx_seq_one_letter_code
_entity_poly.pdbx_strand_id
1 'polypeptide(L)'
;MKRTIIASLCLIIACKEEKKEMKTAIEPQQTEEKTGLENESNEAEDAKKWLEKSIVDYFKADIGSEEKSMQKITTKDYFGYKTDATNVDMDVDRSLTEKEFQDKWKSKFDTNKAGVGVGFLITAQDWDKIEVESCDLKSTSKDEYIFNVVLTDNSFKAKYPSVIKVVKQNGSFLIADVLQDEPK
;
A
#
# COMPACT_ATOMS: atom_id res chain seq x y z
N MET A 1 8.74 58.09 -11.26
CA MET A 1 7.32 58.32 -11.63
C MET A 1 6.69 56.96 -11.92
N LYS A 2 5.51 56.54 -11.46
CA LYS A 2 4.60 56.90 -10.37
C LYS A 2 4.03 55.53 -9.92
N ARG A 3 4.07 55.21 -8.63
CA ARG A 3 3.32 54.11 -8.02
C ARG A 3 2.00 54.71 -7.54
N THR A 4 0.87 54.13 -7.88
CA THR A 4 -0.45 54.53 -7.36
C THR A 4 -1.00 53.41 -6.51
N ILE A 5 -1.04 53.67 -5.21
CA ILE A 5 -1.71 52.93 -4.16
C ILE A 5 -3.12 53.54 -4.06
N ILE A 6 -4.17 52.71 -4.00
CA ILE A 6 -5.49 53.16 -3.54
C ILE A 6 -5.83 52.32 -2.31
N ALA A 7 -5.64 52.95 -1.16
CA ALA A 7 -6.23 52.57 0.10
C ALA A 7 -7.70 53.02 0.10
N SER A 8 -8.61 52.15 0.52
CA SER A 8 -9.93 52.59 0.96
C SER A 8 -10.20 52.03 2.34
N LEU A 9 -10.19 52.97 3.29
CA LEU A 9 -10.50 52.80 4.70
C LEU A 9 -12.00 52.98 4.93
N CYS A 10 -12.42 52.53 6.12
CA CYS A 10 -13.61 52.91 6.91
C CYS A 10 -14.80 51.95 6.91
N LEU A 11 -15.47 51.62 8.02
CA LEU A 11 -15.30 51.88 9.47
C LEU A 11 -16.29 50.94 10.20
N ILE A 12 -15.82 50.29 11.27
CA ILE A 12 -16.45 49.97 12.58
C ILE A 12 -17.97 49.69 12.66
N ILE A 13 -18.33 48.51 13.20
CA ILE A 13 -19.31 48.43 14.31
C ILE A 13 -18.73 47.50 15.38
N ALA A 14 -18.57 48.06 16.57
CA ALA A 14 -18.20 47.38 17.79
C ALA A 14 -19.47 46.91 18.52
N CYS A 15 -19.52 45.64 18.94
CA CYS A 15 -20.33 45.24 20.08
C CYS A 15 -19.38 44.76 21.17
N LYS A 16 -19.32 45.57 22.23
CA LYS A 16 -18.63 45.30 23.48
C LYS A 16 -19.75 45.01 24.49
N GLU A 17 -19.77 43.82 25.07
CA GLU A 17 -20.52 43.54 26.29
C GLU A 17 -19.59 42.78 27.24
N GLU A 18 -19.51 43.27 28.48
CA GLU A 18 -18.63 42.78 29.54
C GLU A 18 -19.33 41.76 30.46
N LYS A 19 -18.55 40.71 30.78
CA LYS A 19 -18.42 39.96 32.06
C LYS A 19 -19.64 39.33 32.73
N LYS A 20 -19.51 38.02 32.97
CA LYS A 20 -19.59 37.44 34.32
C LYS A 20 -18.64 36.24 34.45
N GLU A 21 -17.77 36.31 35.45
CA GLU A 21 -16.97 35.19 35.94
C GLU A 21 -17.89 34.10 36.50
N MET A 22 -17.58 32.83 36.21
CA MET A 22 -17.92 31.72 37.10
C MET A 22 -16.81 30.68 37.03
N LYS A 23 -16.16 30.48 38.17
CA LYS A 23 -15.19 29.40 38.42
C LYS A 23 -15.86 28.05 38.20
N THR A 24 -15.26 27.18 37.41
CA THR A 24 -15.30 25.74 37.67
C THR A 24 -13.99 25.16 37.17
N ALA A 25 -13.17 24.69 38.12
CA ALA A 25 -12.07 23.81 37.81
C ALA A 25 -12.67 22.51 37.25
N ILE A 26 -12.42 22.25 35.97
CA ILE A 26 -12.60 20.92 35.38
C ILE A 26 -11.19 20.47 35.02
N GLU A 27 -10.66 19.67 35.92
CA GLU A 27 -9.58 18.72 35.64
C GLU A 27 -9.93 17.95 34.37
N PRO A 28 -9.08 17.94 33.33
CA PRO A 28 -9.30 17.05 32.22
C PRO A 28 -9.04 15.62 32.73
N GLN A 29 -10.11 14.91 33.04
CA GLN A 29 -10.13 13.46 33.12
C GLN A 29 -9.45 12.92 31.86
N GLN A 30 -8.33 12.24 32.08
CA GLN A 30 -7.76 11.31 31.12
C GLN A 30 -8.86 10.35 30.69
N THR A 31 -9.42 10.59 29.52
CA THR A 31 -10.20 9.57 28.83
C THR A 31 -9.16 8.64 28.20
N GLU A 32 -9.11 7.41 28.70
CA GLU A 32 -8.25 6.35 28.19
C GLU A 32 -8.53 6.11 26.71
N GLU A 33 -7.71 6.71 25.85
CA GLU A 33 -7.57 6.39 24.43
C GLU A 33 -6.59 5.20 24.26
N LYS A 34 -6.79 4.12 25.04
CA LYS A 34 -5.89 2.96 25.04
C LYS A 34 -6.43 1.74 24.31
N THR A 35 -7.73 1.69 24.02
CA THR A 35 -8.38 0.53 23.38
C THR A 35 -8.35 0.55 21.85
N GLY A 36 -8.08 1.69 21.20
CA GLY A 36 -7.94 1.77 19.74
C GLY A 36 -6.55 1.35 19.24
N LEU A 37 -5.50 1.88 19.88
CA LEU A 37 -4.10 1.63 19.50
C LEU A 37 -3.66 0.17 19.71
N GLU A 38 -4.11 -0.49 20.78
CA GLU A 38 -3.77 -1.90 21.04
C GLU A 38 -4.43 -2.85 20.02
N ASN A 39 -5.67 -2.57 19.61
CA ASN A 39 -6.37 -3.38 18.61
C ASN A 39 -5.78 -3.20 17.20
N GLU A 40 -5.49 -1.96 16.78
CA GLU A 40 -4.83 -1.70 15.50
C GLU A 40 -3.41 -2.28 15.44
N SER A 41 -2.67 -2.20 16.54
CA SER A 41 -1.34 -2.81 16.64
C SER A 41 -1.39 -4.34 16.55
N ASN A 42 -2.44 -4.98 17.08
CA ASN A 42 -2.60 -6.43 17.01
C ASN A 42 -3.01 -6.87 15.60
N GLU A 43 -3.92 -6.15 14.94
CA GLU A 43 -4.31 -6.48 13.57
C GLU A 43 -3.17 -6.29 12.55
N ALA A 44 -2.31 -5.29 12.74
CA ALA A 44 -1.14 -5.10 11.88
C ALA A 44 -0.15 -6.26 11.98
N GLU A 45 0.03 -6.81 13.18
CA GLU A 45 0.86 -8.00 13.40
C GLU A 45 0.23 -9.26 12.78
N ASP A 46 -1.10 -9.41 12.86
CA ASP A 46 -1.81 -10.48 12.18
C ASP A 46 -1.69 -10.38 10.65
N ALA A 47 -1.82 -9.16 10.11
CA ALA A 47 -1.63 -8.89 8.68
C ALA A 47 -0.19 -9.21 8.24
N LYS A 48 0.81 -8.87 9.05
CA LYS A 48 2.23 -9.20 8.82
C LYS A 48 2.44 -10.71 8.75
N LYS A 49 2.01 -11.45 9.78
CA LYS A 49 2.14 -12.92 9.83
C LYS A 49 1.44 -13.59 8.66
N TRP A 50 0.24 -13.09 8.33
CA TRP A 50 -0.50 -13.57 7.16
C TRP A 50 0.28 -13.32 5.87
N LEU A 51 0.86 -12.13 5.70
CA LEU A 51 1.62 -11.76 4.50
C LEU A 51 2.86 -12.64 4.33
N GLU A 52 3.68 -12.77 5.38
CA GLU A 52 4.88 -13.60 5.37
C GLU A 52 4.57 -15.05 4.99
N LYS A 53 3.52 -15.62 5.60
CA LYS A 53 3.06 -16.97 5.29
C LYS A 53 2.58 -17.07 3.85
N SER A 54 1.75 -16.13 3.39
CA SER A 54 1.16 -16.16 2.05
C SER A 54 2.22 -16.08 0.95
N ILE A 55 3.28 -15.29 1.16
CA ILE A 55 4.42 -15.19 0.25
C ILE A 55 5.15 -16.53 0.16
N VAL A 56 5.52 -17.12 1.31
CA VAL A 56 6.26 -18.38 1.35
C VAL A 56 5.43 -19.53 0.77
N ASP A 57 4.13 -19.58 1.06
CA ASP A 57 3.22 -20.58 0.51
C ASP A 57 3.09 -20.44 -1.01
N TYR A 58 3.03 -19.21 -1.54
CA TYR A 58 2.96 -18.97 -2.99
C TYR A 58 4.16 -19.58 -3.72
N PHE A 59 5.39 -19.34 -3.25
CA PHE A 59 6.61 -19.86 -3.88
C PHE A 59 6.85 -21.36 -3.65
N LYS A 60 6.11 -21.98 -2.73
CA LYS A 60 6.11 -23.44 -2.49
C LYS A 60 5.01 -24.17 -3.25
N ALA A 61 4.07 -23.44 -3.85
CA ALA A 61 2.97 -24.05 -4.58
C ALA A 61 3.49 -24.80 -5.81
N ASP A 62 2.76 -25.85 -6.22
CA ASP A 62 3.15 -26.65 -7.38
C ASP A 62 3.20 -25.79 -8.66
N ILE A 63 4.18 -26.08 -9.52
CA ILE A 63 4.30 -25.46 -10.83
C ILE A 63 3.00 -25.67 -11.63
N GLY A 64 2.44 -24.60 -12.18
CA GLY A 64 1.14 -24.59 -12.86
C GLY A 64 -0.05 -24.20 -11.97
N SER A 65 0.18 -23.91 -10.68
CA SER A 65 -0.85 -23.40 -9.76
C SER A 65 -0.70 -21.93 -9.40
N GLU A 66 0.33 -21.25 -9.94
CA GLU A 66 0.74 -19.89 -9.59
C GLU A 66 -0.39 -18.88 -9.78
N GLU A 67 -1.10 -18.93 -10.92
CA GLU A 67 -2.23 -18.03 -11.19
C GLU A 67 -3.33 -18.17 -10.12
N LYS A 68 -3.71 -19.40 -9.79
CA LYS A 68 -4.74 -19.68 -8.76
C LYS A 68 -4.27 -19.27 -7.37
N SER A 69 -2.99 -19.47 -7.09
CA SER A 69 -2.38 -19.09 -5.81
C SER A 69 -2.33 -17.57 -5.67
N MET A 70 -1.91 -16.85 -6.71
CA MET A 70 -1.92 -15.38 -6.77
C MET A 70 -3.35 -14.85 -6.58
N GLN A 71 -4.32 -15.41 -7.31
CA GLN A 71 -5.73 -15.00 -7.23
C GLN A 71 -6.32 -15.13 -5.82
N LYS A 72 -5.90 -16.14 -5.04
CA LYS A 72 -6.39 -16.36 -3.67
C LYS A 72 -5.87 -15.34 -2.66
N ILE A 73 -4.67 -14.81 -2.88
CA ILE A 73 -4.01 -13.93 -1.90
C ILE A 73 -4.01 -12.46 -2.32
N THR A 74 -4.62 -12.13 -3.46
CA THR A 74 -4.68 -10.77 -3.99
C THR A 74 -6.13 -10.29 -4.10
N THR A 75 -6.31 -8.97 -4.08
CA THR A 75 -7.59 -8.40 -4.50
C THR A 75 -7.82 -8.66 -5.99
N LYS A 76 -9.08 -8.72 -6.43
CA LYS A 76 -9.43 -8.94 -7.83
C LYS A 76 -8.82 -7.88 -8.77
N ASP A 77 -8.83 -6.62 -8.34
CA ASP A 77 -8.27 -5.51 -9.12
C ASP A 77 -6.75 -5.68 -9.27
N TYR A 78 -6.04 -5.98 -8.17
CA TYR A 78 -4.59 -6.17 -8.22
C TYR A 78 -4.18 -7.42 -9.00
N PHE A 79 -4.92 -8.52 -8.87
CA PHE A 79 -4.72 -9.72 -9.71
C PHE A 79 -4.78 -9.39 -11.20
N GLY A 80 -5.80 -8.64 -11.63
CA GLY A 80 -5.94 -8.22 -13.02
C GLY A 80 -4.81 -7.28 -13.44
N TYR A 81 -4.47 -6.31 -12.60
CA TYR A 81 -3.37 -5.37 -12.84
C TYR A 81 -2.03 -6.09 -13.04
N LYS A 82 -1.64 -6.98 -12.11
CA LYS A 82 -0.38 -7.68 -12.18
C LYS A 82 -0.34 -8.67 -13.35
N THR A 83 -1.45 -9.34 -13.66
CA THR A 83 -1.55 -10.22 -14.83
C THR A 83 -1.33 -9.45 -16.13
N ASP A 84 -1.92 -8.26 -16.28
CA ASP A 84 -1.65 -7.43 -17.45
C ASP A 84 -0.19 -6.96 -17.47
N ALA A 85 0.35 -6.50 -16.33
CA ALA A 85 1.73 -6.02 -16.20
C ALA A 85 2.78 -7.07 -16.60
N THR A 86 2.57 -8.33 -16.25
CA THR A 86 3.49 -9.42 -16.60
C THR A 86 3.44 -9.81 -18.06
N ASN A 87 2.40 -9.39 -18.81
CA ASN A 87 2.17 -9.77 -20.20
C ASN A 87 2.25 -8.60 -21.19
N VAL A 88 2.67 -7.40 -20.75
CA VAL A 88 2.84 -6.25 -21.65
C VAL A 88 3.86 -6.58 -22.73
N ASP A 89 3.52 -6.26 -23.98
CA ASP A 89 4.36 -6.43 -25.18
C ASP A 89 4.92 -7.85 -25.41
N MET A 90 4.31 -8.88 -24.81
CA MET A 90 4.73 -10.29 -24.96
C MET A 90 4.17 -10.98 -26.21
N ASP A 91 3.42 -10.27 -27.08
CA ASP A 91 2.77 -10.82 -28.28
C ASP A 91 1.91 -12.07 -28.04
N VAL A 92 1.36 -12.20 -26.82
CA VAL A 92 0.41 -13.25 -26.44
C VAL A 92 -1.04 -12.74 -26.50
N ASP A 93 -2.00 -13.65 -26.61
CA ASP A 93 -3.42 -13.30 -26.59
C ASP A 93 -3.77 -12.48 -25.33
N ARG A 94 -4.36 -11.29 -25.54
CA ARG A 94 -4.69 -10.27 -24.51
C ARG A 94 -3.50 -9.51 -23.92
N SER A 95 -2.32 -9.63 -24.50
CA SER A 95 -1.21 -8.70 -24.23
C SER A 95 -1.65 -7.27 -24.55
N LEU A 96 -1.30 -6.34 -23.66
CA LEU A 96 -1.49 -4.91 -23.88
C LEU A 96 -0.17 -4.30 -24.30
N THR A 97 -0.23 -3.26 -25.13
CA THR A 97 0.91 -2.35 -25.25
C THR A 97 1.15 -1.61 -23.94
N GLU A 98 2.37 -1.13 -23.69
CA GLU A 98 2.66 -0.34 -22.49
C GLU A 98 1.68 0.83 -22.30
N LYS A 99 1.34 1.53 -23.40
CA LYS A 99 0.39 2.64 -23.37
C LYS A 99 -1.02 2.20 -22.97
N GLU A 100 -1.50 1.08 -23.50
CA GLU A 100 -2.83 0.54 -23.16
C GLU A 100 -2.88 0.06 -21.71
N PHE A 101 -1.81 -0.57 -21.23
CA PHE A 101 -1.65 -0.94 -19.82
C PHE A 101 -1.73 0.29 -18.92
N GLN A 102 -0.94 1.32 -19.22
CA GLN A 102 -0.95 2.58 -18.47
C GLN A 102 -2.35 3.22 -18.48
N ASP A 103 -2.97 3.36 -19.65
CA ASP A 103 -4.30 3.97 -19.80
C ASP A 103 -5.39 3.21 -19.02
N LYS A 104 -5.31 1.88 -18.95
CA LYS A 104 -6.26 1.03 -18.22
C LYS A 104 -6.13 1.18 -16.71
N TRP A 105 -4.90 1.29 -16.18
CA TRP A 105 -4.65 1.09 -14.75
C TRP A 105 -4.20 2.34 -13.97
N LYS A 106 -3.72 3.40 -14.65
CA LYS A 106 -3.19 4.62 -14.00
C LYS A 106 -4.16 5.34 -13.05
N SER A 107 -5.46 5.11 -13.16
CA SER A 107 -6.44 5.68 -12.23
C SER A 107 -6.54 4.95 -10.90
N LYS A 108 -5.93 3.76 -10.78
CA LYS A 108 -6.00 2.89 -9.61
C LYS A 108 -4.62 2.52 -9.03
N PHE A 109 -3.60 2.40 -9.88
CA PHE A 109 -2.27 1.94 -9.51
C PHE A 109 -1.18 2.88 -10.04
N ASP A 110 -0.01 2.87 -9.40
CA ASP A 110 1.19 3.50 -9.95
C ASP A 110 1.83 2.58 -10.99
N THR A 111 1.52 2.84 -12.25
CA THR A 111 1.94 2.01 -13.39
C THR A 111 3.45 2.03 -13.61
N ASN A 112 4.18 3.00 -13.06
CA ASN A 112 5.65 3.05 -13.13
C ASN A 112 6.32 2.09 -12.13
N LYS A 113 5.53 1.50 -11.21
CA LYS A 113 5.97 0.55 -10.19
C LYS A 113 5.34 -0.83 -10.38
N ALA A 114 4.80 -1.09 -11.56
CA ALA A 114 4.09 -2.33 -11.90
C ALA A 114 4.98 -3.57 -11.94
N GLY A 115 6.29 -3.39 -12.12
CA GLY A 115 7.18 -4.47 -12.53
C GLY A 115 6.71 -5.07 -13.85
N VAL A 116 6.71 -4.25 -14.91
CA VAL A 116 6.33 -4.70 -16.26
C VAL A 116 7.30 -5.79 -16.73
N GLY A 117 6.76 -6.89 -17.26
CA GLY A 117 7.56 -8.01 -17.78
C GLY A 117 8.30 -8.84 -16.71
N VAL A 118 8.05 -8.59 -15.41
CA VAL A 118 8.63 -9.38 -14.32
C VAL A 118 7.56 -10.11 -13.50
N GLY A 119 7.96 -11.20 -12.84
CA GLY A 119 7.09 -12.06 -12.05
C GLY A 119 6.38 -11.37 -10.87
N PHE A 120 5.50 -12.14 -10.22
CA PHE A 120 4.81 -11.71 -9.01
C PHE A 120 5.75 -11.80 -7.79
N LEU A 121 5.79 -10.73 -6.99
CA LEU A 121 6.60 -10.53 -5.78
C LEU A 121 8.13 -10.48 -5.96
N ILE A 122 8.70 -11.09 -7.01
CA ILE A 122 10.13 -11.02 -7.32
C ILE A 122 10.35 -10.51 -8.74
N THR A 123 11.46 -9.80 -8.96
CA THR A 123 11.89 -9.31 -10.27
C THR A 123 12.73 -10.35 -11.02
N ALA A 124 12.32 -11.62 -10.96
CA ALA A 124 13.01 -12.77 -11.56
C ALA A 124 11.99 -13.74 -12.19
N GLN A 125 12.46 -14.55 -13.15
CA GLN A 125 11.65 -15.60 -13.78
C GLN A 125 11.79 -16.94 -13.05
N ASP A 126 13.02 -17.28 -12.64
CA ASP A 126 13.35 -18.49 -11.89
C ASP A 126 13.68 -18.15 -10.43
N TRP A 127 13.42 -19.11 -9.54
CA TRP A 127 13.82 -19.09 -8.13
C TRP A 127 14.19 -20.49 -7.67
N ASP A 128 14.97 -20.59 -6.60
CA ASP A 128 15.20 -21.85 -5.88
C ASP A 128 14.36 -21.87 -4.60
N LYS A 129 14.69 -20.98 -3.65
CA LYS A 129 13.96 -20.85 -2.40
C LYS A 129 13.81 -19.39 -2.00
N ILE A 130 12.59 -18.90 -2.08
CA ILE A 130 12.24 -17.58 -1.59
C ILE A 130 11.97 -17.62 -0.09
N GLU A 131 12.63 -16.71 0.64
CA GLU A 131 12.43 -16.47 2.07
C GLU A 131 12.13 -14.98 2.31
N VAL A 132 11.41 -14.69 3.40
CA VAL A 132 11.20 -13.30 3.84
C VAL A 132 12.38 -12.91 4.75
N GLU A 133 13.23 -11.99 4.29
CA GLU A 133 14.33 -11.45 5.09
C GLU A 133 13.81 -10.39 6.09
N SER A 134 12.90 -9.52 5.65
CA SER A 134 12.25 -8.53 6.51
C SER A 134 10.84 -8.21 6.02
N CYS A 135 9.98 -7.84 6.98
CA CYS A 135 8.61 -7.40 6.74
C CYS A 135 8.24 -6.38 7.82
N ASP A 136 8.49 -5.11 7.52
CA ASP A 136 8.38 -4.02 8.48
C ASP A 136 7.15 -3.18 8.18
N LEU A 137 6.30 -2.97 9.18
CA LEU A 137 5.14 -2.10 9.05
C LEU A 137 5.61 -0.66 8.81
N LYS A 138 5.27 -0.12 7.64
CA LYS A 138 5.56 1.25 7.24
C LYS A 138 4.48 2.22 7.73
N SER A 139 3.23 1.84 7.56
CA SER A 139 2.06 2.64 7.97
C SER A 139 0.82 1.77 8.02
N THR A 140 -0.14 2.16 8.86
CA THR A 140 -1.47 1.56 8.92
C THR A 140 -2.53 2.64 8.80
N SER A 141 -3.69 2.29 8.25
CA SER A 141 -4.88 3.12 8.22
C SER A 141 -6.11 2.22 8.17
N LYS A 142 -6.80 2.08 9.31
CA LYS A 142 -8.00 1.26 9.45
C LYS A 142 -7.77 -0.18 8.96
N ASP A 143 -8.30 -0.52 7.79
CA ASP A 143 -8.23 -1.85 7.19
C ASP A 143 -7.09 -1.99 6.17
N GLU A 144 -6.16 -1.03 6.13
CA GLU A 144 -5.02 -1.00 5.21
C GLU A 144 -3.69 -1.00 5.95
N TYR A 145 -2.77 -1.87 5.52
CA TYR A 145 -1.47 -2.07 6.12
C TYR A 145 -0.40 -2.03 5.03
N ILE A 146 0.57 -1.12 5.17
CA ILE A 146 1.67 -0.98 4.22
C ILE A 146 2.93 -1.54 4.85
N PHE A 147 3.58 -2.47 4.17
CA PHE A 147 4.80 -3.11 4.61
C PHE A 147 5.96 -2.81 3.66
N ASN A 148 7.14 -2.55 4.21
CA ASN A 148 8.38 -2.71 3.47
C ASN A 148 8.79 -4.18 3.60
N VAL A 149 8.94 -4.87 2.47
CA VAL A 149 9.26 -6.29 2.43
C VAL A 149 10.54 -6.49 1.65
N VAL A 150 11.46 -7.30 2.19
CA VAL A 150 12.63 -7.77 1.46
C VAL A 150 12.56 -9.29 1.38
N LEU A 151 12.45 -9.80 0.16
CA LEU A 151 12.57 -11.24 -0.11
C LEU A 151 14.00 -11.56 -0.50
N THR A 152 14.44 -12.77 -0.20
CA THR A 152 15.77 -13.27 -0.57
C THR A 152 15.67 -14.62 -1.28
N ASP A 153 16.55 -14.81 -2.24
CA ASP A 153 16.92 -16.12 -2.76
C ASP A 153 18.42 -16.33 -2.54
N ASN A 154 18.76 -17.11 -1.52
CA ASN A 154 20.16 -17.28 -1.10
C ASN A 154 20.98 -18.08 -2.12
N SER A 155 20.34 -18.97 -2.89
CA SER A 155 21.01 -19.78 -3.92
C SER A 155 21.44 -18.90 -5.10
N PHE A 156 20.61 -17.93 -5.46
CA PHE A 156 20.92 -16.92 -6.48
C PHE A 156 21.62 -15.66 -5.92
N LYS A 157 21.82 -15.56 -4.60
CA LYS A 157 22.34 -14.37 -3.90
C LYS A 157 21.55 -13.10 -4.26
N ALA A 158 20.24 -13.25 -4.45
CA ALA A 158 19.35 -12.19 -4.91
C ALA A 158 18.50 -11.65 -3.77
N LYS A 159 18.18 -10.35 -3.84
CA LYS A 159 17.26 -9.67 -2.93
C LYS A 159 16.21 -8.91 -3.72
N TYR A 160 14.98 -8.94 -3.24
CA TYR A 160 13.83 -8.33 -3.89
C TYR A 160 13.11 -7.42 -2.89
N PRO A 161 13.51 -6.13 -2.78
CA PRO A 161 12.80 -5.15 -1.97
C PRO A 161 11.49 -4.73 -2.68
N SER A 162 10.43 -4.57 -1.89
CA SER A 162 9.14 -4.07 -2.38
C SER A 162 8.37 -3.36 -1.27
N VAL A 163 7.39 -2.54 -1.68
CA VAL A 163 6.37 -2.01 -0.77
C VAL A 163 5.06 -2.70 -1.06
N ILE A 164 4.52 -3.40 -0.08
CA ILE A 164 3.30 -4.22 -0.23
C ILE A 164 2.16 -3.57 0.55
N LYS A 165 1.05 -3.31 -0.14
CA LYS A 165 -0.22 -2.92 0.48
C LYS A 165 -1.06 -4.16 0.72
N VAL A 166 -1.42 -4.40 1.98
CA VAL A 166 -2.38 -5.42 2.40
C VAL A 166 -3.66 -4.73 2.86
N VAL A 167 -4.80 -5.28 2.50
CA VAL A 167 -6.12 -4.80 2.96
C VAL A 167 -6.90 -5.93 3.62
N LYS A 168 -7.72 -5.58 4.60
CA LYS A 168 -8.67 -6.49 5.23
C LYS A 168 -10.05 -6.32 4.56
N GLN A 169 -10.53 -7.37 3.91
CA GLN A 169 -11.83 -7.39 3.22
C GLN A 169 -12.59 -8.65 3.61
N ASN A 170 -13.83 -8.49 4.09
CA ASN A 170 -14.68 -9.60 4.52
C ASN A 170 -13.99 -10.53 5.54
N GLY A 171 -13.22 -9.95 6.47
CA GLY A 171 -12.49 -10.70 7.50
C GLY A 171 -11.24 -11.44 7.02
N SER A 172 -10.86 -11.30 5.74
CA SER A 172 -9.65 -11.88 5.17
C SER A 172 -8.65 -10.79 4.78
N PHE A 173 -7.36 -11.06 4.94
CA PHE A 173 -6.30 -10.21 4.40
C PHE A 173 -6.05 -10.55 2.92
N LEU A 174 -5.77 -9.53 2.11
CA LEU A 174 -5.45 -9.64 0.69
C LEU A 174 -4.38 -8.62 0.30
N ILE A 175 -3.47 -9.00 -0.60
CA ILE A 175 -2.53 -8.07 -1.23
C ILE A 175 -3.32 -7.20 -2.23
N ALA A 176 -3.32 -5.90 -1.99
CA ALA A 176 -3.98 -4.92 -2.85
C ALA A 176 -3.00 -4.17 -3.74
N ASP A 177 -1.71 -4.15 -3.43
CA ASP A 177 -0.69 -3.59 -4.31
C ASP A 177 0.71 -4.11 -3.96
N VAL A 178 1.60 -4.18 -4.94
CA VAL A 178 3.04 -4.42 -4.76
C VAL A 178 3.78 -3.43 -5.65
N LEU A 179 4.45 -2.48 -5.01
CA LEU A 179 5.32 -1.54 -5.71
C LEU A 179 6.69 -2.18 -5.84
N GLN A 180 7.04 -2.56 -7.08
CA GLN A 180 8.35 -3.09 -7.43
C GLN A 180 9.17 -1.97 -8.06
N ASP A 181 10.43 -1.84 -7.63
CA ASP A 181 11.38 -1.03 -8.38
C ASP A 181 11.75 -1.78 -9.67
N GLU A 182 11.95 -1.03 -10.76
CA GLU A 182 12.47 -1.62 -11.99
C GLU A 182 13.82 -2.28 -11.70
N PRO A 183 14.08 -3.49 -12.22
CA PRO A 183 15.43 -4.04 -12.20
C PRO A 183 16.34 -3.06 -12.95
N LYS A 184 17.34 -2.53 -12.24
CA LYS A 184 18.37 -1.65 -12.81
C LYS A 184 19.34 -2.43 -13.71
#